data_AF-A0A8X6S9B7-F1
#
_entry.id   AF-A0A8X6S9B7-F1
#
_cell.length_a   1.000
_cell.length_b   1.000
_cell.length_c   1.000
_cell.angle_alpha   90.00
_cell.angle_beta   90.00
_cell.angle_gamma   90.00
#
_symmetry.space_group_name_H-M   'P 1'
#
loop_
_entity.id
_entity.type
_entity.pdbx_description
1 polymer ?
#
loop_
_entity_poly.entity_id
_entity_poly.type
_entity_poly.pdbx_seq_one_letter_code
_entity_poly.pdbx_strand_id
1 'polypeptide(L)'
;MCPSFGTIWLKKLKRNLSGPRPACVFTNRDGEKIDIHGKLKVKIQFGDTTYQHAVYVADIADPFILGLDFLKEHGFTLDFNKNELRSIHEEVTIFKIEHRIESIRQVTANENITIPQGLKS
;
A
#
# COMPACT_ATOMS: atom_id res chain seq x y z
N MET A 1 -10.11 12.61 8.41
CA MET A 1 -8.65 12.76 8.33
C MET A 1 -8.20 12.25 6.96
N CYS A 2 -7.40 13.01 6.22
CA CYS A 2 -6.94 12.63 4.88
C CYS A 2 -5.84 11.54 5.00
N PRO A 3 -5.78 10.57 4.06
CA PRO A 3 -4.69 9.60 4.04
C PRO A 3 -3.34 10.25 3.77
N SER A 4 -2.31 9.80 4.47
CA SER A 4 -0.91 10.09 4.13
C SER A 4 -0.43 9.22 2.98
N PHE A 5 0.65 9.61 2.32
CA PHE A 5 1.35 8.74 1.37
C PHE A 5 1.74 7.44 2.10
N GLY A 6 1.21 6.32 1.63
CA GLY A 6 1.44 5.00 2.21
C GLY A 6 0.28 4.42 3.01
N THR A 7 -0.98 4.74 2.71
CA THR A 7 -2.15 4.00 3.22
C THR A 7 -2.61 2.88 2.28
N ILE A 8 -3.30 1.86 2.80
CA ILE A 8 -3.94 0.80 2.01
C ILE A 8 -5.10 1.36 1.16
N TRP A 9 -5.14 0.94 -0.11
CA TRP A 9 -6.19 1.27 -1.06
C TRP A 9 -6.87 0.04 -1.66
N LEU A 10 -8.20 0.09 -1.80
CA LEU A 10 -9.00 -0.99 -2.39
C LEU A 10 -10.01 -0.45 -3.39
N LYS A 11 -9.99 -0.97 -4.62
CA LYS A 11 -11.02 -0.66 -5.63
C LYS A 11 -12.30 -1.47 -5.44
N LYS A 12 -12.15 -2.74 -5.04
CA LYS A 12 -13.22 -3.76 -5.07
C LYS A 12 -14.33 -3.55 -4.02
N LEU A 13 -14.16 -2.65 -3.06
CA LEU A 13 -15.08 -2.48 -1.92
C LEU A 13 -16.03 -1.30 -2.03
N LYS A 14 -16.15 -0.68 -3.20
CA LYS A 14 -17.04 0.49 -3.44
C LYS A 14 -18.50 0.22 -3.07
N ARG A 15 -18.99 -1.01 -3.24
CA ARG A 15 -20.37 -1.42 -2.89
C ARG A 15 -20.63 -1.56 -1.38
N ASN A 16 -19.58 -1.67 -0.57
CA ASN A 16 -19.69 -1.89 0.87
C ASN A 16 -19.60 -0.58 1.67
N LEU A 17 -19.52 0.55 0.97
CA LEU A 17 -19.48 1.87 1.58
C LEU A 17 -20.88 2.26 2.06
N SER A 18 -21.02 2.39 3.38
CA SER A 18 -22.18 2.99 4.02
C SER A 18 -21.72 4.19 4.84
N GLY A 19 -21.80 5.39 4.29
CA GLY A 19 -21.41 6.61 5.02
C GLY A 19 -21.08 7.79 4.11
N PRO A 20 -20.89 8.98 4.71
CA PRO A 20 -20.52 10.18 3.96
C PRO A 20 -19.13 10.00 3.34
N ARG A 21 -19.01 10.42 2.09
CA ARG A 21 -17.77 10.40 1.34
C ARG A 21 -16.76 11.39 1.98
N PRO A 22 -15.53 10.98 2.27
CA PRO A 22 -14.49 11.89 2.75
C PRO A 22 -14.24 13.00 1.73
N ALA A 23 -14.16 14.25 2.18
CA ALA A 23 -13.82 15.41 1.34
C ALA A 23 -12.32 15.49 1.04
N CYS A 24 -11.67 14.34 0.81
CA CYS A 24 -10.24 14.25 0.53
C CYS A 24 -9.98 13.56 -0.81
N VAL A 25 -8.89 13.98 -1.45
CA VAL A 25 -8.40 13.44 -2.71
C VAL A 25 -6.99 12.90 -2.50
N PHE A 26 -6.68 11.82 -3.18
CA PHE A 26 -5.33 11.27 -3.25
C PHE A 26 -4.68 11.77 -4.54
N THR A 27 -3.45 12.26 -4.49
CA THR A 27 -2.73 12.63 -5.71
C THR A 27 -1.70 11.57 -6.02
N ASN A 28 -1.75 10.98 -7.21
CA ASN A 28 -0.75 10.01 -7.64
C ASN A 28 0.57 10.69 -8.06
N ARG A 29 1.56 9.89 -8.48
CA ARG A 29 2.87 10.40 -8.90
C ARG A 29 2.79 11.38 -10.07
N ASP A 30 1.81 11.18 -10.96
CA ASP A 30 1.61 11.98 -12.17
C ASP A 30 0.83 13.28 -11.88
N GLY A 31 0.48 13.54 -10.62
CA GLY A 31 -0.28 14.72 -10.22
C GLY A 31 -1.80 14.57 -10.42
N GLU A 32 -2.27 13.39 -10.83
CA GLU A 32 -3.69 13.12 -11.01
C GLU A 32 -4.37 13.00 -9.65
N LYS A 33 -5.48 13.72 -9.50
CA LYS A 33 -6.31 13.67 -8.30
C LYS A 33 -7.30 12.53 -8.42
N ILE A 34 -7.09 11.51 -7.60
CA ILE A 34 -7.96 10.36 -7.44
C ILE A 34 -8.91 10.62 -6.28
N ASP A 35 -10.17 10.43 -6.60
CA ASP A 35 -11.29 10.62 -5.71
C ASP A 35 -11.42 9.46 -4.70
N ILE A 36 -11.47 9.81 -3.42
CA ILE A 36 -11.65 8.84 -2.33
C ILE A 36 -13.15 8.67 -2.09
N HIS A 37 -13.65 7.45 -2.28
CA HIS A 37 -15.06 7.11 -2.08
C HIS A 37 -15.42 6.91 -0.62
N GLY A 38 -14.48 6.45 0.20
CA GLY A 38 -14.72 6.22 1.61
C GLY A 38 -13.59 5.54 2.35
N LYS A 39 -13.83 5.29 3.64
CA LYS A 39 -12.94 4.55 4.54
C LYS A 39 -13.73 3.40 5.17
N LEU A 40 -13.18 2.19 5.13
CA LEU A 40 -13.79 0.99 5.71
C LEU A 40 -12.80 0.31 6.64
N LYS A 41 -13.27 -0.32 7.72
CA LYS A 41 -12.45 -1.25 8.50
C LYS A 41 -12.69 -2.65 7.93
N VAL A 42 -11.63 -3.26 7.42
CA VAL A 42 -11.72 -4.58 6.78
C VAL A 42 -10.80 -5.56 7.48
N LYS A 43 -11.16 -6.85 7.37
CA LYS A 43 -10.30 -7.95 7.76
C LYS A 43 -9.49 -8.36 6.54
N ILE A 44 -8.16 -8.27 6.63
CA ILE A 44 -7.20 -8.69 5.62
C ILE A 44 -6.54 -9.95 6.16
N GLN A 45 -6.68 -11.06 5.45
CA GLN A 45 -6.07 -12.32 5.84
C GLN A 45 -4.78 -12.54 5.03
N PHE A 46 -3.72 -12.90 5.73
CA PHE A 46 -2.45 -13.36 5.16
C PHE A 46 -2.14 -14.70 5.82
N GLY A 47 -2.03 -15.77 5.02
CA GLY A 47 -1.90 -17.13 5.58
C GLY A 47 -3.03 -17.45 6.55
N ASP A 48 -2.68 -17.79 7.79
CA ASP A 48 -3.60 -18.11 8.87
C ASP A 48 -3.90 -16.90 9.77
N THR A 49 -3.17 -15.79 9.60
CA THR A 49 -3.35 -14.59 10.41
C THR A 49 -4.31 -13.60 9.75
N THR A 50 -5.26 -13.09 10.54
CA THR A 50 -6.21 -12.06 10.11
C THR A 50 -5.91 -10.73 10.79
N TYR A 51 -5.69 -9.69 9.98
CA TYR A 51 -5.42 -8.32 10.40
C TYR A 51 -6.65 -7.44 10.19
N GLN A 52 -6.99 -6.61 11.18
CA GLN A 52 -8.04 -5.61 11.03
C GLN A 52 -7.42 -4.24 10.81
N HIS A 53 -7.61 -3.67 9.62
CA HIS A 53 -7.07 -2.36 9.30
C HIS A 53 -8.08 -1.49 8.55
N ALA A 54 -7.92 -0.17 8.68
CA ALA A 54 -8.79 0.79 8.03
C ALA A 54 -8.24 1.16 6.65
N VAL A 55 -8.99 0.86 5.60
CA VAL A 55 -8.61 1.00 4.20
C VAL A 55 -9.40 2.12 3.56
N TYR A 56 -8.79 2.83 2.62
CA TYR A 56 -9.50 3.78 1.78
C TYR A 56 -9.95 3.11 0.48
N VAL A 57 -11.14 3.47 0.03
CA VAL A 57 -11.73 2.98 -1.21
C VAL A 57 -11.63 4.09 -2.26
N ALA A 58 -11.00 3.80 -3.39
CA ALA A 58 -10.78 4.76 -4.47
C ALA A 58 -10.75 4.01 -5.82
N ASP A 59 -10.98 4.73 -6.92
CA ASP A 59 -10.91 4.15 -8.28
C ASP A 59 -9.44 4.07 -8.76
N ILE A 60 -8.63 3.28 -8.06
CA ILE A 60 -7.23 3.02 -8.43
C ILE A 60 -7.12 2.01 -9.60
N ALA A 61 -5.97 1.98 -10.28
CA ALA A 61 -5.70 1.04 -11.37
C ALA A 61 -5.59 -0.40 -10.82
N ASP A 62 -4.79 -0.57 -9.77
CA ASP A 62 -4.57 -1.86 -9.13
C ASP A 62 -5.77 -2.31 -8.29
N PRO A 63 -6.02 -3.61 -8.16
CA PRO A 63 -7.11 -4.11 -7.33
C PRO A 63 -6.91 -3.83 -5.84
N PHE A 64 -5.64 -3.79 -5.39
CA PHE A 64 -5.23 -3.62 -4.00
C PHE A 64 -3.81 -3.04 -3.91
N ILE A 65 -3.61 -2.07 -3.04
CA ILE A 65 -2.28 -1.51 -2.72
C ILE A 65 -2.10 -1.57 -1.21
N LEU A 66 -1.00 -2.18 -0.75
CA LEU A 66 -0.60 -2.15 0.66
C LEU A 66 0.12 -0.85 1.00
N GLY A 67 -0.34 -0.20 2.07
CA GLY A 67 0.26 0.99 2.63
C GLY A 67 1.45 0.68 3.53
N LEU A 68 2.44 1.58 3.56
CA LEU A 68 3.52 1.55 4.54
C LEU A 68 3.02 1.67 5.99
N ASP A 69 1.88 2.32 6.21
CA ASP A 69 1.26 2.41 7.54
C ASP A 69 0.90 1.02 8.08
N PHE A 70 0.22 0.20 7.28
CA PHE A 70 -0.11 -1.17 7.60
C PHE A 70 1.14 -2.03 7.80
N LEU A 71 2.13 -1.90 6.90
CA LEU A 71 3.37 -2.66 7.02
C LEU A 71 4.06 -2.33 8.35
N LYS A 72 4.14 -1.06 8.75
CA LYS A 72 4.73 -0.65 10.02
C LYS A 72 3.90 -1.09 11.22
N GLU A 73 2.58 -0.90 11.18
CA GLU A 73 1.67 -1.20 12.30
C GLU A 73 1.69 -2.69 12.67
N HIS A 74 1.74 -3.56 11.66
CA HIS A 74 1.73 -5.01 11.88
C HIS A 74 3.11 -5.67 11.80
N GLY A 75 4.18 -4.85 11.72
CA GLY A 75 5.56 -5.31 11.73
C GLY A 75 5.94 -6.13 10.50
N PHE A 76 5.42 -5.79 9.33
CA PHE A 76 5.90 -6.36 8.08
C PHE A 76 7.23 -5.75 7.68
N THR A 77 8.09 -6.59 7.11
CA THR A 77 9.38 -6.22 6.54
C THR A 77 9.42 -6.62 5.07
N LEU A 78 9.81 -5.69 4.20
CA LEU A 78 10.04 -5.96 2.79
C LEU A 78 11.52 -6.27 2.57
N ASP A 79 11.82 -7.52 2.18
CA ASP A 79 13.18 -7.97 1.85
C ASP A 79 13.38 -7.84 0.33
N PHE A 80 14.00 -6.74 -0.10
CA PHE A 80 14.29 -6.47 -1.52
C PHE A 80 15.30 -7.44 -2.14
N ASN A 81 16.16 -8.09 -1.34
CA ASN A 81 17.14 -9.04 -1.88
C ASN A 81 16.45 -10.31 -2.38
N LYS A 82 15.37 -10.70 -1.71
CA LYS A 82 14.60 -11.90 -2.06
C LYS A 82 13.27 -11.59 -2.74
N ASN A 83 12.88 -10.31 -2.84
CA ASN A 83 11.57 -9.85 -3.29
C ASN A 83 10.43 -10.50 -2.49
N GLU A 84 10.59 -10.50 -1.16
CA GLU A 84 9.69 -11.17 -0.22
C GLU A 84 9.09 -10.16 0.77
N LEU A 85 7.80 -10.34 1.06
CA LEU A 85 7.15 -9.67 2.19
C LEU A 85 7.09 -10.64 3.39
N ARG A 86 7.71 -10.25 4.50
CA ARG A 86 7.75 -11.03 5.75
C ARG A 86 6.95 -10.35 6.84
N SER A 87 6.34 -11.12 7.72
CA SER A 87 5.71 -10.64 8.95
C SER A 87 6.62 -10.96 10.13
N ILE A 88 6.66 -10.11 11.17
CA ILE A 88 7.27 -10.51 12.45
C ILE A 88 6.44 -11.56 13.20
N HIS A 89 5.15 -11.66 12.88
CA HIS A 89 4.19 -12.53 13.59
C HIS A 89 4.10 -13.92 12.96
N GLU A 90 4.32 -14.01 11.65
CA GLU A 90 4.45 -15.28 10.94
C GLU A 90 5.90 -15.38 10.43
N GLU A 91 6.64 -16.41 10.84
CA GLU A 91 8.00 -16.70 10.35
C GLU A 91 8.03 -17.06 8.83
N VAL A 92 6.89 -16.92 8.16
CA VAL A 92 6.61 -17.36 6.80
C VAL A 92 6.62 -16.15 5.86
N THR A 93 7.21 -16.34 4.68
CA THR A 93 7.09 -15.42 3.55
C THR A 93 5.65 -15.39 3.07
N ILE A 94 4.98 -14.24 3.18
CA ILE A 94 3.55 -14.09 2.85
C ILE A 94 3.35 -13.88 1.35
N PHE A 95 4.31 -13.22 0.70
CA PHE A 95 4.37 -13.09 -0.76
C PHE A 95 5.81 -13.19 -1.24
N LYS A 96 6.01 -13.94 -2.32
CA LYS A 96 7.23 -13.93 -3.13
C LYS A 96 6.84 -13.50 -4.55
N ILE A 97 7.49 -12.48 -5.08
CA ILE A 97 7.28 -12.09 -6.48
C ILE A 97 8.04 -13.08 -7.35
N GLU A 98 7.41 -14.20 -7.70
CA GLU A 98 7.94 -15.09 -8.72
C GLU A 98 7.83 -14.39 -10.07
N HIS A 99 8.96 -14.18 -10.73
CA HIS A 99 9.06 -13.40 -11.96
C HIS A 99 8.09 -13.90 -13.04
N ARG A 100 6.99 -13.15 -13.22
CA ARG A 100 6.46 -12.81 -14.55
C ARG A 100 5.76 -11.46 -14.51
N ILE A 101 6.54 -10.40 -14.25
CA ILE A 101 6.13 -9.04 -14.61
C ILE A 101 6.66 -8.80 -16.03
N GLU A 102 5.79 -8.89 -17.04
CA GLU A 102 6.13 -8.59 -18.45
C GLU A 102 6.35 -7.09 -18.72
N SER A 103 6.42 -6.24 -17.70
CA SER A 103 6.86 -4.85 -17.85
C SER A 103 7.29 -4.25 -16.52
N ILE A 104 8.52 -4.56 -16.09
CA ILE A 104 9.22 -3.71 -15.13
C ILE A 104 9.58 -2.43 -15.88
N ARG A 105 8.91 -1.31 -15.59
CA ARG A 105 9.39 0.00 -16.03
C ARG A 105 10.70 0.28 -15.29
N GLN A 106 11.81 0.04 -15.97
CA GLN A 106 13.15 0.37 -15.48
C GLN A 106 13.22 1.89 -15.25
N VAL A 107 13.42 2.30 -14.00
CA VAL A 107 13.73 3.69 -13.65
C VAL A 107 15.24 3.84 -13.73
N THR A 108 15.73 4.31 -14.86
CA THR A 108 17.14 4.72 -15.01
C THR A 108 17.25 6.16 -14.53
N ALA A 109 18.01 6.41 -13.47
CA ALA A 109 18.39 7.77 -13.10
C ALA A 109 19.50 8.23 -14.07
N ASN A 110 19.25 9.30 -14.83
CA ASN A 110 20.25 9.91 -15.71
C ASN A 110 21.29 10.75 -14.94
N GLU A 111 21.10 10.92 -13.64
CA GLU A 111 21.95 11.70 -12.75
C GLU A 111 22.02 11.04 -11.38
N ASN A 112 23.12 11.28 -10.66
CA ASN A 112 23.31 10.75 -9.31
C ASN A 112 22.29 11.38 -8.35
N ILE A 113 21.26 10.61 -7.97
CA ILE A 113 20.30 11.05 -6.95
C ILE A 113 20.88 10.73 -5.57
N THR A 114 21.38 11.74 -4.88
CA THR A 114 21.76 11.63 -3.46
C THR A 114 20.51 11.80 -2.60
N ILE A 115 20.02 10.71 -2.02
CA ILE A 115 18.94 10.76 -1.02
C ILE A 115 19.57 11.13 0.32
N PRO A 116 19.25 12.30 0.90
CA PRO A 116 19.80 12.68 2.20
C PRO A 116 19.32 11.71 3.28
N GLN A 117 20.24 11.28 4.15
CA GLN A 117 19.88 10.49 5.31
C GLN A 117 18.92 11.31 6.18
N GLY A 118 17.73 10.77 6.45
CA GLY A 118 16.78 11.41 7.35
C GLY A 118 17.44 11.68 8.70
N LEU A 119 17.53 12.96 9.08
CA LEU A 119 18.01 13.39 10.38
C LEU A 119 17.10 12.76 11.45
N LYS A 120 17.69 11.99 12.37
CA LYS A 120 17.01 11.60 13.60
C LYS A 120 16.84 12.86 14.43
N SER A 121 15.59 13.29 14.62
CA SER A 121 15.25 14.30 15.62
C SER A 121 15.23 13.70 17.02
#